data_AF-A0A356IQ67-F1
#
_entry.id   AF-A0A356IQ67-F1
#
_cell.length_a   1.000
_cell.length_b   1.000
_cell.length_c   1.000
_cell.angle_alpha   90.00
_cell.angle_beta   90.00
_cell.angle_gamma   90.00
#
_symmetry.space_group_name_H-M   'P 1'
#
loop_
_entity.id
_entity.type
_entity.pdbx_description
1 polymer ?
#
loop_
_entity_poly.entity_id
_entity_poly.type
_entity_poly.pdbx_seq_one_letter_code
_entity_poly.pdbx_strand_id
1 'polypeptide(L)'
;MFIRPLFTKQAILGVLLFSSISGWAQPRLELQSVIETATENDPWLGQSSYKQDALMEESVAEGALPDPRVMIGAANLPLDTFDTGQEPMTQG
;
A
#
# COMPACT_ATOMS: atom_id res chain seq x y z
N MET A 1 69.37 -10.16 -27.68
CA MET A 1 68.42 -11.19 -28.18
C MET A 1 67.32 -10.48 -28.94
N PHE A 2 67.44 -10.38 -30.27
CA PHE A 2 66.47 -9.66 -31.10
C PHE A 2 65.25 -10.55 -31.36
N ILE A 3 64.14 -10.25 -30.70
CA ILE A 3 62.87 -10.97 -30.88
C ILE A 3 62.37 -10.63 -32.30
N ARG A 4 62.15 -11.66 -33.13
CA ARG A 4 61.79 -11.50 -34.56
C ARG A 4 60.42 -10.82 -34.68
N PRO A 5 60.23 -9.82 -35.58
CA PRO A 5 58.98 -9.05 -35.70
C PRO A 5 57.77 -9.87 -36.17
N LEU A 6 58.01 -11.09 -36.68
CA LEU A 6 56.96 -12.05 -37.00
C LEU A 6 56.32 -12.60 -35.71
N PHE A 7 57.10 -12.84 -34.66
CA PHE A 7 56.62 -13.40 -33.38
C PHE A 7 55.73 -12.40 -32.62
N THR A 8 56.08 -11.12 -32.65
CA THR A 8 55.25 -10.04 -32.05
C THR A 8 53.93 -9.83 -32.78
N LYS A 9 53.90 -9.94 -34.12
CA LYS A 9 52.64 -9.86 -34.89
C LYS A 9 51.68 -11.01 -34.56
N GLN A 10 52.19 -12.24 -34.42
CA GLN A 10 51.36 -13.39 -34.03
C GLN A 10 50.83 -13.26 -32.59
N ALA A 11 51.63 -12.73 -31.67
CA ALA A 11 51.20 -12.49 -30.30
C ALA A 11 50.06 -11.44 -30.22
N ILE A 12 50.16 -10.35 -30.99
CA ILE A 12 49.11 -9.32 -31.05
C ILE A 12 47.82 -9.89 -31.64
N LEU A 13 47.93 -10.69 -32.72
CA LEU A 13 46.76 -11.34 -33.32
C LEU A 13 46.08 -12.30 -32.34
N GLY A 14 46.87 -13.06 -31.57
CA GLY A 14 46.35 -13.95 -30.52
C GLY A 14 45.59 -13.20 -29.43
N VAL A 15 46.10 -12.07 -28.95
CA VAL A 15 45.44 -11.23 -27.93
C VAL A 15 44.13 -10.63 -28.45
N LEU A 16 44.11 -10.14 -29.70
CA LEU A 16 42.90 -9.59 -30.33
C LEU A 16 41.80 -10.63 -30.54
N LEU A 17 42.19 -11.86 -30.92
CA LEU A 17 41.25 -12.97 -31.04
C LEU A 17 40.72 -13.41 -29.67
N PHE A 18 41.57 -13.43 -28.64
CA PHE A 18 41.17 -13.82 -27.29
C PHE A 18 40.20 -12.81 -26.65
N SER A 19 40.39 -11.51 -26.87
CA SER A 19 39.47 -10.48 -26.35
C SER A 19 38.07 -10.54 -26.98
N SER A 20 37.92 -11.18 -28.14
CA SER A 20 36.64 -11.28 -28.85
C SER A 20 35.73 -12.39 -28.30
N ILE A 21 36.24 -13.26 -27.41
CA ILE A 21 35.46 -14.35 -26.79
C ILE A 21 34.73 -13.82 -25.56
N SER A 22 33.81 -12.87 -25.76
CA SER A 22 32.86 -12.46 -24.73
C SER A 22 31.49 -13.06 -25.06
N GLY A 23 31.27 -14.29 -24.62
CA GLY A 23 29.96 -14.96 -24.70
C GLY A 23 29.30 -14.97 -23.33
N TRP A 24 28.70 -13.85 -22.92
CA TRP A 24 27.83 -13.84 -21.74
C TRP A 24 26.51 -14.49 -22.14
N ALA A 25 26.30 -15.76 -21.77
CA ALA A 25 25.00 -16.37 -21.88
C ALA A 25 24.04 -15.61 -20.97
N GLN A 26 23.07 -14.88 -21.56
CA GLN A 26 22.02 -14.27 -20.77
C GLN A 26 21.23 -15.39 -20.08
N PRO A 27 20.93 -15.28 -18.78
CA PRO A 27 20.06 -16.23 -18.12
C PRO A 27 18.74 -16.28 -18.88
N ARG A 28 18.31 -17.49 -19.28
CA ARG A 28 17.01 -17.64 -19.93
C ARG A 28 15.94 -17.23 -18.94
N LEU A 29 15.14 -16.23 -19.33
CA LEU A 29 14.00 -15.78 -18.56
C LEU A 29 12.87 -16.80 -18.77
N GLU A 30 12.65 -17.65 -17.78
CA GLU A 30 11.52 -18.57 -17.76
C GLU A 30 10.24 -17.80 -17.48
N LEU A 31 9.18 -18.04 -18.27
CA LEU A 31 7.92 -17.30 -18.13
C LEU A 31 7.35 -17.36 -16.71
N GLN A 32 7.48 -18.52 -16.06
CA GLN A 32 7.00 -18.73 -14.70
C GLN A 32 7.70 -17.83 -13.69
N SER A 33 9.03 -17.65 -13.79
CA SER A 33 9.78 -16.81 -12.84
C SER A 33 9.47 -15.33 -13.03
N VAL A 34 9.19 -14.91 -14.27
CA VAL A 34 8.75 -13.54 -14.56
C VAL A 34 7.37 -13.26 -13.97
N ILE A 35 6.43 -14.19 -14.12
CA ILE A 35 5.07 -14.03 -13.57
C ILE A 35 5.12 -13.99 -12.04
N GLU A 36 5.89 -14.88 -11.42
CA GLU A 36 6.06 -14.91 -9.96
C GLU A 36 6.67 -13.61 -9.45
N THR A 37 7.79 -13.18 -10.04
CA THR A 37 8.45 -11.92 -9.67
C THR A 37 7.53 -10.71 -9.89
N ALA A 38 6.77 -10.68 -10.98
CA ALA A 38 5.84 -9.59 -11.28
C ALA A 38 4.68 -9.55 -10.28
N THR A 39 4.17 -10.71 -9.85
CA THR A 39 3.06 -10.82 -8.91
C THR A 39 3.50 -10.47 -7.49
N GLU A 40 4.66 -10.96 -7.05
CA GLU A 40 5.21 -10.66 -5.71
C GLU A 40 5.49 -9.17 -5.52
N ASN A 41 5.91 -8.49 -6.58
CA ASN A 41 6.25 -7.07 -6.54
C ASN A 41 5.11 -6.17 -7.04
N ASP A 42 3.89 -6.71 -7.24
CA ASP A 42 2.76 -5.93 -7.73
C ASP A 42 2.18 -5.01 -6.63
N PRO A 43 2.35 -3.68 -6.72
CA PRO A 43 1.82 -2.75 -5.72
C PRO A 43 0.28 -2.72 -5.71
N TRP A 44 -0.36 -3.12 -6.81
CA TRP A 44 -1.82 -3.12 -6.94
C TRP A 44 -2.48 -4.13 -6.00
N LEU A 45 -1.83 -5.26 -5.74
CA LEU A 45 -2.36 -6.30 -4.86
C LEU A 45 -2.54 -5.79 -3.43
N GLY A 46 -1.53 -5.07 -2.90
CA GLY A 46 -1.61 -4.43 -1.58
C GLY A 46 -2.65 -3.30 -1.54
N GLN A 47 -2.68 -2.45 -2.57
CA GLN A 47 -3.67 -1.37 -2.68
C GLN A 47 -5.12 -1.90 -2.76
N SER A 48 -5.33 -3.04 -3.42
CA SER A 48 -6.64 -3.69 -3.53
C SER A 48 -7.12 -4.18 -2.16
N SER A 49 -6.23 -4.80 -1.36
CA SER A 49 -6.54 -5.24 0.00
C SER A 49 -7.01 -4.08 0.89
N TYR A 50 -6.26 -2.97 0.92
CA TYR A 50 -6.65 -1.82 1.73
C TYR A 50 -7.98 -1.19 1.31
N LYS A 51 -8.28 -1.19 0.00
CA LYS A 51 -9.58 -0.74 -0.50
C LYS A 51 -10.70 -1.67 -0.06
N GLN A 52 -10.47 -2.98 -0.10
CA GLN A 52 -11.43 -3.96 0.37
C GLN A 52 -11.73 -3.77 1.87
N ASP A 53 -10.69 -3.59 2.68
CA ASP A 53 -10.84 -3.37 4.12
C ASP A 53 -11.61 -2.07 4.41
N ALA A 54 -11.26 -0.98 3.73
CA ALA A 54 -11.97 0.29 3.88
C ALA A 54 -13.46 0.20 3.50
N LEU A 55 -13.78 -0.50 2.40
CA LEU A 55 -15.17 -0.74 1.99
C LEU A 55 -15.93 -1.62 3.00
N MET A 56 -15.24 -2.56 3.63
CA MET A 56 -15.84 -3.40 4.68
C MET A 56 -16.15 -2.58 5.93
N GLU A 57 -15.24 -1.71 6.36
CA GLU A 57 -15.46 -0.78 7.48
C GLU A 57 -16.59 0.21 7.18
N GLU A 58 -16.63 0.76 5.97
CA GLU A 58 -17.71 1.63 5.50
C GLU A 58 -19.07 0.91 5.54
N SER A 59 -19.14 -0.34 5.08
CA SER A 59 -20.36 -1.15 5.16
C SER A 59 -20.83 -1.39 6.60
N VAL A 60 -19.90 -1.58 7.55
CA VAL A 60 -20.23 -1.72 8.96
C VAL A 60 -20.76 -0.41 9.53
N ALA A 61 -20.18 0.72 9.15
CA ALA A 61 -20.64 2.05 9.57
C ALA A 61 -22.01 2.41 9.00
N GLU A 62 -22.30 2.09 7.73
CA GLU A 62 -23.63 2.26 7.14
C GLU A 62 -24.69 1.36 7.78
N GLY A 63 -24.30 0.15 8.21
CA GLY A 63 -25.16 -0.78 8.94
C GLY A 63 -25.35 -0.43 10.42
N ALA A 64 -24.56 0.50 10.96
CA ALA A 64 -24.66 0.94 12.35
C ALA A 64 -25.84 1.90 12.53
N LEU A 65 -26.68 1.63 13.53
CA LEU A 65 -27.72 2.56 13.94
C LEU A 65 -27.07 3.85 14.47
N PRO A 66 -27.66 5.04 14.22
CA PRO A 66 -27.20 6.28 14.82
C PRO A 66 -27.12 6.13 16.34
N ASP A 67 -26.04 6.64 16.94
CA ASP A 67 -25.86 6.56 18.39
C ASP A 67 -27.09 7.13 19.11
N PRO A 68 -27.66 6.40 20.09
CA PRO A 68 -28.85 6.86 20.79
C PRO A 68 -28.53 8.13 21.58
N ARG A 69 -29.18 9.24 21.21
CA ARG A 69 -29.05 10.50 21.96
C ARG A 69 -30.05 10.49 23.12
N VAL A 70 -29.54 10.47 24.35
CA VAL A 70 -30.34 10.69 25.56
C VAL A 70 -30.35 12.18 25.86
N MET A 71 -31.51 12.83 25.74
CA MET A 71 -31.72 14.21 26.19
C MET A 71 -32.49 14.20 27.50
N ILE A 72 -31.88 14.70 28.58
CA ILE A 72 -32.56 14.94 29.86
C ILE A 72 -33.08 16.38 29.84
N GLY A 73 -34.39 16.54 29.73
CA GLY A 73 -35.05 17.84 29.83
C GLY A 73 -35.77 17.97 31.16
N ALA A 74 -35.55 19.06 31.88
CA ALA A 74 -36.37 19.45 33.02
C ALA A 74 -37.38 20.50 32.56
N ALA A 75 -38.67 20.13 32.52
CA ALA A 75 -39.74 21.09 32.29
C ALA A 75 -40.03 21.82 33.63
N ASN A 76 -40.12 23.14 33.58
CA ASN A 76 -40.56 23.99 34.71
C ASN A 76 -39.64 23.95 35.95
N LEU A 77 -38.33 24.14 35.78
CA LEU A 77 -37.44 24.39 36.93
C LEU A 77 -37.73 25.78 37.53
N PRO A 78 -38.04 25.89 38.83
CA PRO A 78 -38.28 27.17 39.50
C PRO A 78 -36.94 27.89 39.74
N LEU A 79 -36.41 28.55 38.70
CA LEU A 79 -35.11 29.25 38.76
C LEU A 79 -35.16 30.57 39.54
N ASP A 80 -36.36 31.08 39.82
CA ASP A 80 -36.55 32.35 40.52
C ASP A 80 -36.58 32.19 42.06
N THR A 81 -37.16 31.09 42.56
CA THR A 81 -37.42 30.91 44.01
C THR A 81 -36.97 29.56 44.57
N PHE A 82 -36.60 28.58 43.72
CA PHE A 82 -36.26 27.20 44.10
C PHE A 82 -37.38 26.42 44.84
N ASP A 83 -38.63 26.85 44.72
CA ASP A 83 -39.77 26.20 45.35
C ASP A 83 -40.37 25.12 44.43
N THR A 84 -40.18 23.85 44.80
CA THR A 84 -40.66 22.66 44.06
C THR A 84 -42.14 22.34 44.30
N GLY A 85 -42.85 23.13 45.11
CA GLY A 85 -44.26 22.93 45.44
C GLY A 85 -45.25 23.57 44.45
N GLN A 86 -44.77 24.23 43.40
CA GLN A 86 -45.62 24.91 42.43
C GLN A 86 -46.34 23.91 41.51
N GLU A 87 -47.68 23.95 41.49
CA GLU A 87 -48.49 23.12 40.61
C GLU A 87 -48.24 23.50 39.14
N PRO A 88 -47.95 22.54 38.24
CA PRO A 88 -47.66 22.86 36.84
C PRO A 88 -48.92 23.36 36.12
N MET A 89 -48.99 24.67 35.88
CA MET A 89 -49.96 25.25 34.96
C MET A 89 -49.46 25.02 33.53
N THR A 90 -50.13 24.15 32.78
CA THR A 90 -49.81 23.90 31.36
C THR A 90 -50.00 25.17 30.53
N GLN A 91 -48.98 25.56 29.77
CA GLN A 91 -49.09 26.67 28.81
C GLN A 91 -49.98 26.23 27.65
N GLY A 92 -51.08 26.95 27.44
CA GLY A 92 -51.93 26.86 26.25
C GLY A 92 -51.34 27.60 25.06
#